data_AF-A0A1H1Y0P6-F1
#
_entry.id   AF-A0A1H1Y0P6-F1
#
_cell.length_a   1.000
_cell.length_b   1.000
_cell.length_c   1.000
_cell.angle_alpha   90.00
_cell.angle_beta   90.00
_cell.angle_gamma   90.00
#
_symmetry.space_group_name_H-M   'P 1'
#
loop_
_entity.id
_entity.type
_entity.pdbx_description
1 polymer ?
#
loop_
_entity_poly.entity_id
_entity_poly.type
_entity_poly.pdbx_seq_one_letter_code
_entity_poly.pdbx_strand_id
1 'polypeptide(L)'
;MNAIGAVYPPDLIELMKAVLDDAAATVPEAKLTSATKAEIASRILASAAKGERDPIVLKRAALLAVVECSHYSHDISPERRVV
;
A
#
# COMPACT_ATOMS: atom_id res chain seq x y z
N MET A 1 7.18 -3.42 22.01
CA MET A 1 5.79 -3.08 21.70
C MET A 1 5.03 -4.36 21.42
N ASN A 2 3.93 -4.65 22.11
CA ASN A 2 3.13 -5.85 21.86
C ASN A 2 2.35 -5.62 20.56
N ALA A 3 2.88 -6.09 19.43
CA ALA A 3 2.15 -6.08 18.17
C ALA A 3 1.01 -7.09 18.30
N ILE A 4 -0.13 -6.65 18.85
CA ILE A 4 -1.40 -7.35 18.71
C ILE A 4 -1.62 -7.51 17.21
N GLY A 5 -1.39 -8.72 16.69
CA GLY A 5 -1.62 -9.01 15.29
C GLY A 5 -3.04 -8.57 14.95
N ALA A 6 -3.18 -7.70 13.95
CA ALA A 6 -4.49 -7.27 13.52
C ALA A 6 -5.27 -8.50 13.05
N VAL A 7 -6.34 -8.84 13.78
CA VAL A 7 -7.19 -9.99 13.46
C VAL A 7 -8.17 -9.53 12.38
N TYR A 8 -7.87 -9.91 11.14
CA TYR A 8 -8.75 -9.66 10.02
C TYR A 8 -9.66 -10.88 9.80
N PRO A 9 -11.00 -10.73 9.83
CA PRO A 9 -11.91 -11.81 9.46
C PRO A 9 -11.70 -12.18 7.98
N PRO A 10 -12.01 -13.43 7.58
CA PRO A 10 -11.78 -13.90 6.21
C PRO A 10 -12.49 -13.03 5.16
N ASP A 11 -13.72 -12.60 5.45
CA ASP A 11 -14.49 -11.67 4.61
C ASP A 11 -13.74 -10.36 4.32
N LEU A 12 -13.10 -9.79 5.35
CA LEU A 12 -12.30 -8.57 5.20
C LEU A 12 -10.99 -8.82 4.45
N ILE A 13 -10.37 -9.99 4.62
CA ILE A 13 -9.18 -10.38 3.85
C ILE A 13 -9.53 -10.50 2.37
N GLU A 14 -10.67 -11.11 2.04
CA GLU A 14 -11.17 -11.22 0.66
C GLU A 14 -11.45 -9.83 0.07
N LEU A 15 -12.07 -8.94 0.85
CA LEU A 15 -12.28 -7.55 0.46
C LEU A 15 -10.96 -6.85 0.15
N MET A 16 -9.97 -6.92 1.05
CA MET A 16 -8.65 -6.29 0.85
C MET A 16 -7.95 -6.85 -0.39
N LYS A 17 -8.09 -8.15 -0.64
CA LYS A 17 -7.50 -8.81 -1.80
C LYS A 17 -8.16 -8.35 -3.11
N ALA A 18 -9.48 -8.24 -3.13
CA ALA A 18 -10.23 -7.71 -4.26
C ALA A 18 -9.86 -6.24 -4.53
N VAL A 19 -9.77 -5.43 -3.48
CA VAL A 19 -9.35 -4.02 -3.59
C VAL A 19 -7.92 -3.89 -4.09
N LEU A 20 -7.00 -4.75 -3.65
CA LEU A 20 -5.62 -4.77 -4.13
C LEU A 20 -5.55 -5.11 -5.62
N ASP A 21 -6.31 -6.10 -6.07
CA ASP A 21 -6.35 -6.51 -7.48
C ASP A 21 -6.92 -5.40 -8.38
N ASP A 22 -8.04 -4.81 -7.95
CA ASP A 22 -8.70 -3.70 -8.64
C ASP A 22 -7.83 -2.42 -8.64
N ALA A 23 -7.14 -2.11 -7.54
CA ALA A 23 -6.18 -1.03 -7.50
C ALA A 23 -4.98 -1.31 -8.44
N ALA A 24 -4.44 -2.53 -8.42
CA ALA A 24 -3.36 -2.92 -9.32
C ALA A 24 -3.78 -2.83 -10.80
N ALA A 25 -5.00 -3.25 -11.14
CA ALA A 25 -5.53 -3.14 -12.49
C ALA A 25 -5.68 -1.69 -12.99
N THR A 26 -5.87 -0.73 -12.07
CA THR A 26 -5.90 0.71 -12.43
C THR A 26 -4.52 1.33 -12.58
N VAL A 27 -3.45 0.66 -12.14
CA VAL A 27 -2.08 1.13 -12.30
C VAL A 27 -1.55 0.66 -13.66
N PRO A 28 -0.99 1.54 -14.49
CA PRO A 28 -0.40 1.14 -15.76
C PRO A 28 0.74 0.14 -15.54
N GLU A 29 0.85 -0.89 -16.39
CA GLU A 29 1.82 -1.98 -16.27
C GLU A 29 3.27 -1.49 -16.09
N ALA A 30 3.62 -0.37 -16.74
CA ALA A 30 4.93 0.26 -16.61
C ALA A 30 5.27 0.74 -15.18
N LYS A 31 4.26 0.97 -14.34
CA LYS A 31 4.40 1.39 -12.93
C LYS A 31 4.02 0.29 -11.95
N LEU A 32 3.53 -0.85 -12.42
CA LEU A 32 3.05 -1.95 -11.59
C LEU A 32 4.22 -2.84 -11.13
N THR A 33 5.19 -2.22 -10.46
CA THR A 33 6.37 -2.92 -9.93
C THR A 33 6.03 -3.66 -8.64
N SER A 34 6.86 -4.65 -8.26
CA SER A 34 6.70 -5.36 -6.98
C SER A 34 6.70 -4.41 -5.78
N ALA A 35 7.48 -3.31 -5.85
CA ALA A 35 7.50 -2.28 -4.82
C ALA A 35 6.16 -1.53 -4.74
N THR A 36 5.62 -1.11 -5.90
CA THR A 36 4.32 -0.44 -5.98
C THR A 36 3.19 -1.33 -5.46
N LYS A 37 3.21 -2.64 -5.77
CA LYS A 37 2.21 -3.59 -5.28
C LYS A 37 2.29 -3.79 -3.76
N ALA A 38 3.49 -3.86 -3.19
CA ALA A 38 3.70 -3.95 -1.75
C ALA A 38 3.27 -2.67 -1.00
N GLU A 39 3.50 -1.52 -1.61
CA GLU A 39 3.09 -0.21 -1.10
C GLU A 39 1.55 -0.08 -1.05
N ILE A 40 0.87 -0.42 -2.15
CA ILE A 40 -0.61 -0.46 -2.24
C ILE A 40 -1.16 -1.38 -1.13
N ALA A 41 -0.62 -2.60 -1.01
CA ALA A 41 -1.05 -3.55 0.03
C ALA A 41 -0.83 -3.03 1.45
N SER A 42 0.31 -2.40 1.72
CA SER A 42 0.60 -1.81 3.04
C SER A 42 -0.36 -0.68 3.39
N ARG A 43 -0.72 0.18 2.43
CA ARG A 43 -1.71 1.25 2.64
C ARG A 43 -3.12 0.70 2.92
N ILE A 44 -3.52 -0.35 2.21
CA ILE A 44 -4.81 -1.04 2.44
C ILE A 44 -4.84 -1.61 3.87
N LEU A 45 -3.80 -2.35 4.26
CA LEU A 45 -3.68 -2.92 5.61
C LEU A 45 -3.66 -1.84 6.70
N ALA A 46 -2.92 -0.75 6.49
CA ALA A 46 -2.85 0.35 7.45
C ALA A 46 -4.20 1.07 7.61
N SER A 47 -4.96 1.22 6.52
CA SER A 47 -6.30 1.80 6.56
C SER A 47 -7.29 0.87 7.26
N ALA A 48 -7.24 -0.43 6.95
CA ALA A 48 -8.06 -1.42 7.63
C ALA A 48 -7.74 -1.56 9.12
N ALA A 49 -6.46 -1.43 9.50
CA ALA A 49 -6.03 -1.41 10.89
C ALA A 49 -6.61 -0.22 11.68
N LYS A 50 -6.92 0.90 11.01
CA LYS A 50 -7.61 2.04 11.62
C LYS A 50 -9.12 1.83 11.79
N GLY A 51 -9.66 0.74 11.24
CA GLY A 51 -11.09 0.42 11.30
C GLY A 51 -11.85 0.68 10.00
N GLU A 52 -11.18 1.17 8.95
CA GLU A 52 -11.81 1.40 7.66
C GLU A 52 -12.12 0.06 6.98
N ARG A 53 -13.41 -0.19 6.70
CA ARG A 53 -13.89 -1.39 6.02
C ARG A 53 -14.55 -1.10 4.69
N ASP A 54 -14.60 0.17 4.29
CA ASP A 54 -15.19 0.57 3.02
C ASP A 54 -14.23 0.30 1.84
N PRO A 55 -14.60 -0.55 0.87
CA PRO A 55 -13.72 -0.91 -0.25
C PRO A 55 -13.32 0.31 -1.09
N ILE A 56 -14.21 1.30 -1.21
CA ILE A 56 -13.96 2.54 -1.95
C ILE A 56 -12.88 3.37 -1.26
N VAL A 57 -12.94 3.47 0.08
CA VAL A 57 -11.96 4.23 0.87
C VAL A 57 -10.61 3.51 0.84
N LEU A 58 -10.61 2.19 1.01
CA LEU A 58 -9.41 1.35 0.92
C LEU A 58 -8.75 1.49 -0.45
N LYS A 59 -9.51 1.42 -1.55
CA LYS A 59 -8.99 1.62 -2.92
C LYS A 59 -8.39 3.01 -3.09
N ARG A 60 -9.10 4.06 -2.66
CA ARG A 60 -8.60 5.44 -2.76
C ARG A 60 -7.30 5.64 -2.00
N ALA A 61 -7.21 5.13 -0.77
CA ALA A 61 -5.99 5.19 0.03
C ALA A 61 -4.82 4.45 -0.65
N ALA A 62 -5.10 3.30 -1.26
CA ALA A 62 -4.11 2.51 -1.98
C ALA A 62 -3.62 3.21 -3.26
N LEU A 63 -4.52 3.84 -4.02
CA LEU A 63 -4.15 4.60 -5.23
C LEU A 63 -3.40 5.89 -4.92
N LEU A 64 -3.72 6.54 -3.81
CA LEU A 64 -2.97 7.71 -3.33
C LEU A 64 -1.49 7.34 -3.15
N ALA A 65 -1.20 6.15 -2.62
CA ALA A 65 0.18 5.66 -2.47
C ALA A 65 0.97 5.63 -3.78
N VAL A 66 0.34 5.22 -4.89
CA VAL A 66 0.97 5.15 -6.21
C VAL A 66 1.24 6.55 -6.78
N VAL A 67 0.34 7.49 -6.53
CA VAL A 67 0.50 8.89 -6.92
C VAL A 67 1.67 9.52 -6.16
N GLU A 68 1.79 9.27 -4.86
CA GLU A 68 2.85 9.86 -4.03
C GLU A 68 4.24 9.24 -4.30
N CYS A 69 4.35 7.97 -4.67
CA CYS A 69 5.63 7.38 -5.09
C CYS A 69 6.16 7.96 -6.42
N SER A 70 5.32 8.57 -7.26
CA SER A 70 5.81 9.33 -8.41
C SER A 70 6.54 10.62 -7.99
N HIS A 71 6.40 11.02 -6.72
CA HIS A 71 7.12 12.11 -6.08
C HIS A 71 8.08 11.59 -5.01
N TYR A 72 8.58 10.35 -5.10
CA TYR A 72 9.80 10.00 -4.40
C TYR A 72 10.97 10.60 -5.18
N SER A 73 11.21 11.90 -4.95
CA SER A 73 12.53 12.47 -5.18
C SER A 73 13.46 11.63 -4.32
N HIS A 74 14.21 10.75 -4.98
CA HIS A 74 15.34 10.07 -4.40
C HIS A 74 16.33 11.19 -4.00
N ASP A 75 16.15 11.77 -2.81
CA ASP A 75 17.27 12.34 -2.09
C ASP A 75 18.14 11.15 -1.74
N ILE A 76 18.96 10.75 -2.72
CA ILE A 76 20.17 9.99 -2.48
C ILE A 76 20.99 10.93 -1.62
N SER A 77 20.76 10.90 -0.30
CA SER A 77 21.68 11.48 0.67
C SER A 77 23.00 10.73 0.51
N PRO A 78 24.05 11.37 -0.06
CA PRO A 78 25.31 10.71 -0.30
C PRO A 78 26.15 10.87 0.96
N GLU A 79 25.79 10.22 2.07
CA GLU A 79 26.73 10.06 3.19
C GLU A 79 27.67 8.89 2.92
N ARG A 80 28.45 9.09 1.86
CA ARG A 80 29.88 8.87 1.75
C ARG A 80 30.49 8.10 2.94
N ARG A 81 30.68 6.80 2.71
CA ARG A 81 31.86 6.00 3.08
C ARG A 81 32.97 6.87 3.69
N VAL A 82 33.11 6.82 5.00
CA VAL A 82 34.36 7.20 5.67
C VAL A 82 35.06 5.89 6.01
N VAL A 83 36.21 5.72 5.34
CA VAL A 83 37.22 4.68 5.58
C VAL A 83 37.94 4.93 6.89
#